data_AF-A0A3S3NYP8-F1
#
_entry.id   AF-A0A3S3NYP8-F1
#
_cell.length_a   1.000
_cell.length_b   1.000
_cell.length_c   1.000
_cell.angle_alpha   90.00
_cell.angle_beta   90.00
_cell.angle_gamma   90.00
#
_symmetry.space_group_name_H-M   'P 1'
#
loop_
_entity.id
_entity.type
_entity.pdbx_description
1 polymer ?
#
loop_
_entity_poly.entity_id
_entity_poly.type
_entity_poly.pdbx_seq_one_letter_code
_entity_poly.pdbx_strand_id
1 'polypeptide(L)'
;MARLADATPVILPTLISDDFLLNPKVLASKLNEKSRLLILCSPSNPTGSVYPKKLLEEIADIVAKHLRLLVLFDEKYEHIIYPPAKHISFASLPGMWERTLTVNGFSKVGTRDQCNTGQLLEHPFESKSGDDLDINEISDGEQEGQENDRLQQQSKNVESELANLRNELISSKSEKENLVGKLKMALAELDSAKASINRMNKGSLKLNEILENQ
;
A
#
# COMPACT_ATOMS: atom_id res chain seq x y z
N MET A 1 27.32 14.37 0.98
CA MET A 1 26.07 15.06 1.36
C MET A 1 26.34 16.32 2.16
N ALA A 2 26.78 16.28 3.42
CA ALA A 2 27.03 17.50 4.21
C ALA A 2 27.88 18.58 3.49
N ARG A 3 29.03 18.20 2.91
CA ARG A 3 29.90 19.13 2.15
C ARG A 3 29.29 19.66 0.86
N LEU A 4 28.33 18.95 0.26
CA LEU A 4 27.64 19.43 -0.95
C LEU A 4 26.66 20.56 -0.62
N ALA A 5 26.16 20.60 0.62
CA ALA A 5 25.36 21.69 1.15
C ALA A 5 26.21 22.72 1.91
N ASP A 6 27.51 22.81 1.60
CA ASP A 6 28.51 23.68 2.24
C ASP A 6 28.60 23.56 3.78
N ALA A 7 28.09 22.47 4.35
CA ALA A 7 28.14 22.21 5.78
C ALA A 7 29.47 21.56 6.18
N THR A 8 29.94 21.87 7.41
CA THR A 8 31.13 21.25 7.99
C THR A 8 30.76 19.97 8.74
N PRO A 9 31.17 18.78 8.29
CA PRO A 9 30.88 17.54 9.01
C PRO A 9 31.74 17.46 10.28
N VAL A 10 31.10 17.16 11.41
CA VAL A 10 31.75 16.88 12.69
C VAL A 10 31.51 15.42 13.03
N ILE A 11 32.56 14.60 12.96
CA ILE A 11 32.48 13.16 13.21
C ILE A 11 32.61 12.88 14.70
N LEU A 12 31.67 12.10 15.24
CA LEU A 12 31.68 11.60 16.61
C LEU A 12 32.13 10.14 16.59
N PRO A 13 33.39 9.82 16.97
CA PRO A 13 33.86 8.44 16.94
C PRO A 13 33.14 7.63 18.02
N THR A 14 32.75 6.40 17.67
CA THR A 14 32.20 5.41 18.58
C THR A 14 33.14 4.22 18.69
N LEU A 15 33.03 3.46 19.78
CA LEU A 15 33.93 2.36 20.09
C LEU A 15 33.20 1.02 19.96
N ILE A 16 33.93 -0.02 19.58
CA ILE A 16 33.40 -1.38 19.53
C ILE A 16 32.96 -1.88 20.92
N SER A 17 33.60 -1.42 22.00
CA SER A 17 33.24 -1.76 23.38
C SER A 17 31.85 -1.26 23.79
N ASP A 18 31.34 -0.24 23.07
CA ASP A 18 30.04 0.39 23.31
C ASP A 18 29.05 0.02 22.19
N ASP A 19 29.29 -1.09 21.47
CA ASP A 19 28.51 -1.53 20.31
C ASP A 19 28.38 -0.45 19.22
N PHE A 20 29.40 0.41 19.09
CA PHE A 20 29.40 1.58 18.20
C PHE A 20 28.25 2.58 18.43
N LEU A 21 27.60 2.54 19.60
CA LEU A 21 26.55 3.49 19.95
C LEU A 21 27.15 4.85 20.33
N LEU A 22 26.42 5.92 19.99
CA LEU A 22 26.83 7.27 20.33
C LEU A 22 26.77 7.51 21.84
N ASN A 23 27.90 7.91 22.42
CA ASN A 23 27.95 8.37 23.82
C ASN A 23 27.35 9.78 23.94
N PRO A 24 26.28 10.00 24.73
CA PRO A 24 25.64 11.30 24.87
C PRO A 24 26.59 12.40 25.40
N LYS A 25 27.59 12.04 26.21
CA LYS A 25 28.60 12.99 26.71
C LYS A 25 29.48 13.51 25.58
N VAL A 26 29.83 12.64 24.63
CA VAL A 26 30.63 13.03 23.46
C VAL A 26 29.82 13.98 22.57
N LEU A 27 28.55 13.67 22.34
CA LEU A 27 27.62 14.56 21.63
C LEU A 27 27.57 15.95 22.29
N ALA A 28 27.24 16.01 23.58
CA ALA A 28 27.15 17.27 24.33
C ALA A 28 28.45 18.10 24.26
N SER A 29 29.62 17.45 24.28
CA SER A 29 30.93 18.13 24.21
C SER A 29 31.24 18.77 22.86
N LYS A 30 30.55 18.36 21.79
CA LYS A 30 30.81 18.82 20.40
C LYS A 30 29.77 19.78 19.87
N LEU A 31 28.61 19.87 20.52
CA LEU A 31 27.57 20.82 20.15
C LEU A 31 28.03 22.25 20.40
N ASN A 32 27.72 23.12 19.45
CA ASN A 32 27.98 24.55 19.50
C ASN A 32 26.88 25.31 18.74
N GLU A 33 26.97 26.63 18.68
CA GLU A 33 25.94 27.48 18.04
C GLU A 33 25.77 27.22 16.52
N LYS A 34 26.77 26.64 15.86
CA LYS A 34 26.73 26.26 14.44
C LYS A 34 26.18 24.84 14.21
N SER A 35 25.97 24.05 15.26
CA SER A 35 25.39 22.72 15.14
C SER A 35 23.96 22.81 14.62
N ARG A 36 23.72 22.24 13.44
CA ARG A 36 22.43 22.34 12.72
C ARG A 36 21.72 21.01 12.52
N LEU A 37 22.48 19.94 12.24
CA LEU A 37 21.92 18.62 11.93
C LEU A 37 22.72 17.53 12.64
N LEU A 38 22.04 16.68 13.40
CA LEU A 38 22.55 15.43 13.93
C LEU A 38 22.03 14.29 13.04
N ILE A 39 22.92 13.46 12.52
CA ILE A 39 22.54 12.30 11.72
C ILE A 39 22.71 11.05 12.58
N LEU A 40 21.65 10.26 12.70
CA LEU A 40 21.65 8.95 13.36
C LEU A 40 21.09 7.90 12.40
N CYS A 41 21.59 6.67 12.52
CA CYS A 41 21.14 5.54 11.70
C CYS A 41 20.88 4.37 12.65
N SER A 42 19.64 3.87 12.66
CA SER A 42 19.21 2.76 13.52
C SER A 42 18.07 1.99 12.86
N PRO A 43 18.25 0.68 12.59
CA PRO A 43 19.48 -0.10 12.73
C PRO A 43 20.63 0.42 11.84
N SER A 44 21.84 0.46 12.41
CA SER A 44 23.01 1.09 11.80
C SER A 44 23.61 0.28 10.66
N ASN A 45 23.94 0.94 9.55
CA ASN A 45 24.92 0.44 8.57
C ASN A 45 26.22 1.24 8.73
N PRO A 46 27.40 0.60 8.92
CA PRO A 46 27.69 -0.83 8.72
C PRO A 46 27.61 -1.72 9.96
N THR A 47 27.35 -1.15 11.16
CA THR A 47 27.63 -1.85 12.42
C THR A 47 26.54 -2.82 12.86
N GLY A 48 25.32 -2.70 12.33
CA GLY A 48 24.15 -3.46 12.76
C GLY A 48 23.58 -3.04 14.12
N SER A 49 24.16 -2.02 14.76
CA SER A 49 23.76 -1.56 16.09
C SER A 49 22.35 -1.00 16.08
N VAL A 50 21.56 -1.34 17.10
CA VAL A 50 20.20 -0.83 17.30
C VAL A 50 20.18 0.00 18.57
N TYR A 51 19.71 1.24 18.47
CA TYR A 51 19.69 2.15 19.61
C TYR A 51 18.62 1.75 20.64
N PRO A 52 18.99 1.52 21.92
CA PRO A 52 18.01 1.29 22.98
C PRO A 52 17.20 2.55 23.29
N LYS A 53 15.94 2.39 23.72
CA LYS A 53 15.03 3.50 24.07
C LYS A 53 15.68 4.55 24.97
N LYS A 54 16.26 4.08 26.07
CA LYS A 54 16.88 4.93 27.09
C LYS A 54 17.98 5.83 26.52
N LEU A 55 18.78 5.28 25.60
CA LEU A 55 19.86 6.05 24.97
C LEU A 55 19.29 7.11 24.02
N LEU A 56 18.24 6.78 23.25
CA LEU A 56 17.58 7.76 22.40
C LEU A 56 16.91 8.88 23.22
N GLU A 57 16.32 8.54 24.37
CA GLU A 57 15.78 9.53 25.32
C GLU A 57 16.89 10.48 25.85
N GLU A 58 18.05 9.94 26.23
CA GLU A 58 19.20 10.75 26.65
C GLU A 58 19.71 11.68 25.52
N ILE A 59 19.69 11.22 24.27
CA ILE A 59 20.04 12.04 23.11
C ILE A 59 18.97 13.10 22.84
N ALA A 60 17.68 12.75 22.93
CA ALA A 60 16.57 13.67 22.75
C ALA A 60 16.60 14.80 23.78
N ASP A 61 16.94 14.50 25.04
CA ASP A 61 17.11 15.51 26.10
C ASP A 61 18.25 16.50 25.79
N ILE A 62 19.29 16.06 25.10
CA ILE A 62 20.36 16.95 24.62
C ILE A 62 19.83 17.78 23.47
N VAL A 63 19.23 17.16 22.45
CA VAL A 63 18.71 17.85 21.26
C VAL A 63 17.70 18.93 21.64
N ALA A 64 16.79 18.64 22.57
CA ALA A 64 15.78 19.58 23.04
C ALA A 64 16.34 20.89 23.61
N LYS A 65 17.57 20.86 24.17
CA LYS A 65 18.25 22.05 24.70
C LYS A 65 18.81 22.97 23.61
N HIS A 66 18.92 22.47 22.37
CA HIS A 66 19.48 23.20 21.24
C HIS A 66 18.39 23.50 20.20
N LEU A 67 17.75 24.67 20.32
CA LEU A 67 16.57 25.02 19.51
C LEU A 67 16.77 24.91 17.99
N ARG A 68 17.99 25.11 17.49
CA ARG A 68 18.34 25.06 16.06
C ARG A 68 18.72 23.67 15.56
N LEU A 69 18.93 22.71 16.45
CA LEU A 69 19.41 21.38 16.10
C LEU A 69 18.23 20.52 15.62
N LEU A 70 18.37 20.02 14.40
CA LEU A 70 17.48 19.01 13.81
C LEU A 70 18.15 17.64 13.87
N VAL A 71 17.35 16.59 13.77
CA VAL A 71 17.82 15.20 13.68
C VAL A 71 17.38 14.64 12.33
N LEU A 72 18.32 14.07 11.57
CA LEU A 72 18.00 13.17 10.47
C LEU A 72 18.20 11.76 10.98
N PHE A 73 17.11 11.00 11.03
CA PHE A 73 17.11 9.65 11.58
C PHE A 73 16.83 8.65 10.45
N ASP A 74 17.85 7.89 10.06
CA ASP A 74 17.79 6.87 9.02
C ASP A 74 17.30 5.54 9.62
N GLU A 75 16.07 5.18 9.26
CA GLU A 75 15.32 4.01 9.71
C GLU A 75 15.20 2.93 8.63
N LYS A 76 15.99 3.00 7.55
CA LYS A 76 15.88 2.08 6.39
C LYS A 76 15.89 0.59 6.74
N TYR A 77 16.52 0.23 7.86
CA TYR A 77 16.64 -1.15 8.32
C TYR A 77 15.64 -1.52 9.42
N GLU A 78 14.58 -0.74 9.68
CA GLU A 78 13.67 -0.92 10.81
C GLU A 78 13.08 -2.34 10.94
N HIS A 79 12.89 -3.04 9.81
CA HIS A 79 12.36 -4.40 9.76
C HIS A 79 13.44 -5.49 9.84
N ILE A 80 14.72 -5.13 9.74
CA ILE A 80 15.85 -6.05 9.83
C ILE A 80 16.45 -5.95 11.24
N ILE A 81 15.72 -6.48 12.21
CA ILE A 81 16.08 -6.45 13.63
C ILE A 81 15.96 -7.85 14.21
N TYR A 82 16.96 -8.22 15.01
CA TYR A 82 17.00 -9.50 15.70
C TYR A 82 16.51 -9.35 17.15
N PRO A 83 15.57 -10.20 17.63
CA PRO A 83 15.18 -10.20 19.04
C PRO A 83 16.38 -10.40 19.98
N PRO A 84 16.42 -9.75 21.16
CA PRO A 84 15.33 -8.99 21.80
C PRO A 84 15.29 -7.49 21.43
N ALA A 85 16.13 -7.03 20.51
CA ALA A 85 16.17 -5.63 20.11
C ALA A 85 14.85 -5.20 19.46
N LYS A 86 14.52 -3.91 19.57
CA LYS A 86 13.32 -3.31 18.98
C LYS A 86 13.69 -2.00 18.32
N HIS A 87 13.09 -1.76 17.15
CA HIS A 87 13.14 -0.45 16.51
C HIS A 87 12.38 0.56 17.34
N ILE A 88 12.89 1.79 17.40
CA ILE A 88 12.22 2.92 18.02
C ILE A 88 12.47 4.10 17.11
N SER A 89 11.40 4.61 16.51
CA SER A 89 11.49 5.82 15.71
C SER A 89 11.83 7.01 16.61
N PHE A 90 12.83 7.78 16.24
CA PHE A 90 13.28 8.92 17.05
C PHE A 90 12.21 10.02 17.13
N ALA A 91 11.43 10.20 16.06
CA ALA A 91 10.31 11.13 16.00
C ALA A 91 9.17 10.78 16.98
N SER A 92 9.10 9.53 17.45
CA SER A 92 8.11 9.09 18.44
C SER A 92 8.43 9.55 19.87
N LEU A 93 9.63 10.07 20.12
CA LEU A 93 10.03 10.57 21.43
C LEU A 93 9.39 11.94 21.73
N PRO A 94 9.12 12.27 23.01
CA PRO A 94 8.52 13.54 23.38
C PRO A 94 9.31 14.75 22.85
N GLY A 95 8.63 15.64 22.11
CA GLY A 95 9.22 16.87 21.57
C GLY A 95 10.20 16.68 20.40
N MET A 96 10.31 15.46 19.86
CA MET A 96 11.21 15.16 18.74
C MET A 96 10.47 15.10 17.39
N TRP A 97 9.14 15.04 17.38
CA TRP A 97 8.34 14.99 16.15
C TRP A 97 8.65 16.18 15.22
N GLU A 98 8.58 17.41 15.74
CA GLU A 98 8.82 18.63 14.98
C GLU A 98 10.30 18.90 14.67
N ARG A 99 11.22 18.03 15.11
CA ARG A 99 12.68 18.21 14.98
C ARG A 99 13.36 17.09 14.21
N THR A 100 12.61 16.07 13.81
CA THR A 100 13.16 14.86 13.20
C THR A 100 12.71 14.73 11.76
N LEU A 101 13.70 14.60 10.88
CA LEU A 101 13.55 14.17 9.49
C LEU A 101 13.77 12.67 9.47
N THR A 102 12.69 11.91 9.34
CA THR A 102 12.76 10.45 9.28
C THR A 102 12.97 9.99 7.85
N VAL A 103 14.08 9.29 7.60
CA VAL A 103 14.39 8.68 6.32
C VAL A 103 14.11 7.19 6.41
N ASN A 104 13.33 6.67 5.47
CA ASN A 104 13.10 5.24 5.31
C ASN A 104 13.12 4.89 3.81
N GLY A 105 12.99 3.62 3.45
CA GLY A 105 12.94 3.23 2.04
C GLY A 105 12.69 1.74 1.84
N PHE A 106 12.12 1.40 0.69
CA PHE A 106 11.69 0.03 0.41
C PHE A 106 12.84 -0.87 -0.08
N SER A 107 14.04 -0.32 -0.33
CA SER A 107 15.15 -1.05 -0.95
C SER A 107 15.66 -2.25 -0.13
N LYS A 108 15.29 -2.39 1.14
CA LYS A 108 15.69 -3.53 1.98
C LYS A 108 14.54 -4.28 2.64
N VAL A 109 13.29 -3.86 2.37
CA VAL A 109 12.09 -4.48 2.92
C VAL A 109 11.52 -5.42 1.85
N GLY A 110 11.92 -6.69 1.91
CA GLY A 110 11.51 -7.71 0.94
C GLY A 110 12.41 -7.77 -0.30
N THR A 111 12.36 -8.90 -1.01
CA THR A 111 13.23 -9.34 -2.12
C THR A 111 13.15 -8.48 -3.40
N ARG A 112 13.40 -7.17 -3.29
CA ARG A 112 13.51 -6.23 -4.41
C ARG A 112 14.74 -5.34 -4.22
N ASP A 113 15.92 -5.97 -4.21
CA ASP A 113 17.25 -5.32 -4.18
C ASP A 113 17.54 -4.42 -5.42
N GLN A 114 16.52 -3.99 -6.19
CA GLN A 114 16.63 -3.19 -7.41
C GLN A 114 15.70 -1.95 -7.44
N CYS A 115 15.09 -1.55 -6.31
CA CYS A 115 14.30 -0.31 -6.24
C CYS A 115 15.02 0.77 -5.41
N ASN A 116 15.43 1.86 -6.07
CA ASN A 116 16.05 3.05 -5.46
C ASN A 116 15.02 3.99 -4.78
N THR A 117 13.98 3.44 -4.14
CA THR A 117 12.92 4.22 -3.51
C THR A 117 13.28 4.54 -2.05
N GLY A 118 13.80 5.76 -1.82
CA GLY A 118 13.88 6.39 -0.50
C GLY A 118 12.64 7.25 -0.25
N GLN A 119 12.06 7.16 0.94
CA GLN A 119 10.97 8.00 1.41
C GLN A 119 11.51 8.90 2.54
N LEU A 120 11.42 10.22 2.33
CA LEU A 120 11.60 11.19 3.40
C LEU A 120 10.21 11.54 3.94
N LEU A 121 9.95 11.27 5.21
CA LEU A 121 8.77 11.80 5.87
C LEU A 121 9.15 13.15 6.45
N GLU A 122 8.72 14.21 5.77
CA GLU A 122 8.84 15.57 6.28
C GLU A 122 7.66 15.88 7.20
N HIS A 123 7.96 16.56 8.30
CA HIS A 123 6.96 17.10 9.22
C HIS A 123 7.09 18.62 9.23
N PRO A 124 5.98 19.38 9.24
CA PRO A 124 6.01 20.82 9.03
C PRO A 124 6.78 21.51 10.16
N PHE A 125 8.01 21.92 9.86
CA PHE A 125 8.79 22.82 10.70
C PHE A 125 8.63 24.24 10.14
N GLU A 126 7.78 25.06 10.77
CA GLU A 126 7.71 26.49 10.46
C GLU A 126 8.98 27.17 10.99
N SER A 127 9.92 27.46 10.10
CA SER A 127 11.08 28.27 10.44
C SER A 127 10.68 29.75 10.50
N LYS A 128 10.98 30.45 11.61
CA LYS A 128 10.76 31.91 11.74
C LYS A 128 11.89 32.77 11.16
N SER A 129 12.72 32.20 10.28
CA SER A 129 13.80 32.91 9.57
C SER A 129 13.64 32.62 8.09
N GLY A 130 13.37 33.65 7.29
CA GLY A 130 12.99 33.58 5.87
C GLY A 130 14.06 33.10 4.89
N ASP A 131 14.74 32.00 5.21
CA ASP A 131 15.52 31.22 4.26
C ASP A 131 14.68 29.98 3.91
N ASP A 132 13.70 30.15 3.03
CA ASP A 132 12.99 29.04 2.41
C ASP A 132 14.03 28.24 1.59
N LEU A 133 14.41 27.06 2.09
CA LEU A 133 15.17 26.09 1.33
C LEU A 133 14.23 25.54 0.26
N ASP A 134 14.29 26.12 -0.93
CA ASP A 134 13.61 25.59 -2.11
C ASP A 134 14.31 24.29 -2.54
N ILE A 135 13.84 23.17 -2.01
CA ILE A 135 14.26 21.81 -2.37
C ILE A 135 13.25 21.18 -3.35
N ASN A 136 12.90 21.90 -4.42
CA ASN A 136 12.15 21.35 -5.54
C ASN A 136 13.04 20.55 -6.49
N GLU A 137 13.69 19.50 -5.98
CA GLU A 137 14.16 18.37 -6.79
C GLU A 137 13.72 17.07 -6.09
N ILE A 138 12.41 16.88 -5.99
CA ILE A 138 11.86 15.54 -5.86
C ILE A 138 11.90 14.96 -7.27
N SER A 139 12.56 13.82 -7.43
CA SER A 139 12.47 13.03 -8.66
C SER A 139 11.04 12.49 -8.78
N ASP A 140 10.12 13.29 -9.31
CA ASP A 140 8.70 12.96 -9.57
C ASP A 140 8.53 11.99 -10.75
N GLY A 141 9.45 11.05 -10.92
CA GLY A 141 9.48 10.12 -12.06
C GLY A 141 8.71 8.81 -11.84
N GLU A 142 8.35 8.44 -10.61
CA GLU A 142 7.90 7.05 -10.34
C GLU A 142 6.61 6.89 -9.53
N GLN A 143 6.09 7.94 -8.86
CA GLN A 143 4.79 7.83 -8.19
C GLN A 143 3.64 7.66 -9.20
N GLU A 144 3.68 8.38 -10.34
CA GLU A 144 2.70 8.17 -11.42
C GLU A 144 2.82 6.78 -12.06
N GLY A 145 4.03 6.22 -12.17
CA GLY A 145 4.25 4.90 -12.75
C GLY A 145 3.67 3.77 -11.89
N GLN A 146 3.89 3.81 -10.58
CA GLN A 146 3.41 2.76 -9.66
C GLN A 146 1.90 2.83 -9.41
N GLU A 147 1.32 4.04 -9.32
CA GLU A 147 -0.12 4.23 -9.27
C GLU A 147 -0.76 3.72 -10.57
N ASN A 148 -0.19 4.06 -11.74
CA ASN A 148 -0.67 3.64 -13.05
C ASN A 148 -0.55 2.12 -13.26
N ASP A 149 0.54 1.48 -12.85
CA ASP A 149 0.69 0.02 -12.94
C ASP A 149 -0.30 -0.70 -12.02
N ARG A 150 -0.53 -0.18 -10.81
CA ARG A 150 -1.53 -0.71 -9.87
C ARG A 150 -2.95 -0.53 -10.40
N LEU A 151 -3.26 0.62 -10.98
CA LEU A 151 -4.55 0.90 -11.62
C LEU A 151 -4.76 0.05 -12.88
N GLN A 152 -3.73 -0.17 -13.69
CA GLN A 152 -3.79 -1.06 -14.86
C GLN A 152 -3.99 -2.52 -14.46
N GLN A 153 -3.34 -2.98 -13.39
CA GLN A 153 -3.55 -4.33 -12.87
C GLN A 153 -4.95 -4.49 -12.26
N GLN A 154 -5.44 -3.48 -11.54
CA GLN A 154 -6.82 -3.47 -11.04
C GLN A 154 -7.83 -3.46 -12.20
N SER A 155 -7.59 -2.67 -13.25
CA SER A 155 -8.44 -2.64 -14.46
C SER A 155 -8.48 -4.01 -15.14
N LYS A 156 -7.34 -4.68 -15.31
CA LYS A 156 -7.28 -6.03 -15.90
C LYS A 156 -8.05 -7.07 -15.07
N ASN A 157 -7.97 -6.98 -13.74
CA ASN A 157 -8.71 -7.88 -12.85
C ASN A 157 -10.23 -7.67 -12.97
N VAL A 158 -10.67 -6.41 -12.97
CA VAL A 158 -12.08 -6.03 -13.14
C VAL A 158 -12.60 -6.45 -14.53
N GLU A 159 -11.81 -6.28 -15.59
CA GLU A 159 -12.16 -6.73 -16.95
C GLU A 159 -12.33 -8.25 -17.03
N SER A 160 -11.44 -9.01 -16.36
CA SER A 160 -11.55 -10.47 -16.29
C SER A 160 -12.80 -10.92 -15.52
N GLU A 161 -13.13 -10.29 -14.39
CA GLU A 161 -14.35 -10.58 -13.64
C GLU A 161 -15.61 -10.24 -14.45
N LEU A 162 -15.61 -9.09 -15.14
CA LEU A 162 -16.71 -8.70 -16.04
C LEU A 162 -16.88 -9.68 -17.21
N ALA A 163 -15.79 -10.21 -17.77
CA ALA A 163 -15.85 -11.22 -18.82
C ALA A 163 -16.46 -12.55 -18.29
N ASN A 164 -16.07 -12.97 -17.09
CA ASN A 164 -16.62 -14.16 -16.45
C ASN A 164 -18.13 -14.00 -16.16
N LEU A 165 -18.53 -12.87 -15.55
CA LEU A 165 -19.94 -12.57 -15.29
C LEU A 165 -20.78 -12.46 -16.57
N ARG A 166 -20.21 -11.91 -17.66
CA ARG A 166 -20.86 -11.89 -18.98
C ARG A 166 -21.06 -13.30 -19.54
N ASN A 167 -20.06 -14.17 -19.42
CA ASN A 167 -20.16 -15.55 -19.88
C ASN A 167 -21.21 -16.33 -19.07
N GLU A 168 -21.25 -16.15 -17.75
CA GLU A 168 -22.29 -16.73 -16.89
C GLU A 168 -23.70 -16.22 -17.24
N LEU A 169 -23.85 -14.92 -17.49
CA LEU A 169 -25.12 -14.32 -17.90
C LEU A 169 -25.58 -14.81 -19.28
N ILE A 170 -24.65 -14.94 -20.24
CA ILE A 170 -24.92 -15.49 -21.57
C ILE A 170 -25.33 -16.96 -21.45
N SER A 171 -24.65 -17.75 -20.61
CA SER A 171 -25.02 -19.15 -20.33
C SER A 171 -26.44 -19.23 -19.77
N SER A 172 -26.76 -18.40 -18.76
CA SER A 172 -28.11 -18.33 -18.17
C SER A 172 -29.18 -17.88 -19.17
N LYS A 173 -28.87 -16.96 -20.09
CA LYS A 173 -29.81 -16.49 -21.11
C LYS A 173 -30.06 -17.54 -22.20
N SER A 174 -29.00 -18.19 -22.68
CA SER A 174 -29.08 -19.32 -23.62
C SER A 174 -29.90 -20.49 -23.04
N GLU A 175 -29.68 -20.84 -21.77
CA GLU A 175 -30.47 -21.85 -21.07
C GLU A 175 -31.95 -21.47 -20.97
N LYS A 176 -32.26 -20.21 -20.64
CA LYS A 176 -33.65 -19.70 -20.60
C LYS A 176 -34.31 -19.72 -21.99
N GLU A 177 -33.61 -19.31 -23.04
CA GLU A 177 -34.14 -19.31 -24.41
C GLU A 177 -34.42 -20.75 -24.90
N ASN A 178 -33.54 -21.70 -24.58
CA ASN A 178 -33.74 -23.11 -24.89
C ASN A 178 -34.95 -23.69 -24.15
N LEU A 179 -35.13 -23.36 -22.86
CA LEU A 179 -36.29 -23.79 -22.08
C LEU A 179 -37.62 -23.24 -22.64
N VAL A 180 -37.65 -21.96 -23.03
CA VAL A 180 -38.81 -21.32 -23.67
C VAL A 180 -39.14 -21.98 -25.01
N GLY A 181 -38.12 -22.34 -25.80
CA GLY A 181 -38.28 -23.08 -27.05
C GLY A 181 -38.94 -24.44 -26.83
N LYS A 182 -38.45 -25.22 -25.87
CA LYS A 182 -39.03 -26.52 -25.48
C LYS A 182 -40.48 -26.37 -24.99
N LEU A 183 -40.78 -25.33 -24.22
CA LEU A 183 -42.15 -25.07 -23.74
C LEU A 183 -43.11 -24.75 -24.90
N LYS A 184 -42.67 -23.95 -25.88
CA LYS A 184 -43.49 -23.62 -27.06
C LYS A 184 -43.80 -24.85 -27.92
N MET A 185 -42.82 -25.75 -28.10
CA MET A 185 -43.03 -27.01 -28.81
C MET A 185 -44.05 -27.89 -28.08
N ALA A 186 -43.90 -28.06 -26.76
CA ALA A 186 -44.85 -28.84 -25.96
C ALA A 186 -46.27 -28.24 -25.99
N LEU A 187 -46.41 -26.91 -26.01
CA LEU A 187 -47.71 -26.25 -26.11
C LEU A 187 -48.39 -26.52 -27.47
N ALA A 188 -47.62 -26.49 -28.57
CA ALA A 188 -48.13 -26.78 -29.91
C ALA A 188 -48.59 -28.25 -30.06
N GLU A 189 -47.87 -29.19 -29.44
CA GLU A 189 -48.28 -30.60 -29.38
C GLU A 189 -49.59 -30.77 -28.61
N LEU A 190 -49.75 -30.06 -27.48
CA LEU A 190 -50.99 -30.08 -26.70
C LEU A 190 -52.18 -29.52 -27.49
N ASP A 191 -51.99 -28.43 -28.23
CA ASP A 191 -53.06 -27.84 -29.05
C ASP A 191 -53.47 -28.75 -30.21
N SER A 192 -52.50 -29.42 -30.85
CA SER A 192 -52.76 -30.44 -31.89
C SER A 192 -53.54 -31.64 -31.32
N ALA A 193 -53.16 -32.10 -30.12
CA ALA A 193 -53.86 -33.16 -29.42
C ALA A 193 -55.30 -32.76 -29.06
N LYS A 194 -55.51 -31.55 -28.52
CA LYS A 194 -56.85 -31.00 -28.22
C LYS A 194 -57.71 -30.86 -29.48
N ALA A 195 -57.14 -30.38 -30.59
CA ALA A 195 -57.86 -30.29 -31.87
C ALA A 195 -58.27 -31.67 -32.39
N SER A 196 -57.44 -32.68 -32.18
CA SER A 196 -57.74 -34.06 -32.55
C SER A 196 -58.83 -34.67 -31.66
N ILE A 197 -58.77 -34.44 -30.34
CA ILE A 197 -59.84 -34.81 -29.39
C ILE A 197 -61.17 -34.16 -29.77
N ASN A 198 -61.18 -32.86 -30.08
CA ASN A 198 -62.39 -32.15 -30.50
C ASN A 198 -62.97 -32.69 -31.81
N ARG A 199 -62.12 -33.11 -32.76
CA ARG A 199 -62.57 -33.78 -33.99
C ARG A 199 -63.17 -35.14 -33.70
N MET A 200 -62.57 -35.94 -32.81
CA MET A 200 -63.12 -37.23 -32.38
C MET A 200 -64.48 -37.05 -31.68
N ASN A 201 -64.62 -36.08 -30.78
CA ASN A 201 -65.88 -35.80 -30.10
C ASN A 201 -66.99 -35.35 -31.08
N LYS A 202 -66.66 -34.48 -32.05
CA LYS A 202 -67.61 -34.10 -33.12
C LYS A 202 -67.99 -35.28 -34.02
N GLY A 203 -67.04 -36.17 -34.31
CA GLY A 203 -67.29 -37.39 -35.06
C GLY A 203 -68.22 -38.33 -34.30
N SER A 204 -68.01 -38.51 -33.00
CA SER A 204 -68.85 -39.33 -32.13
C SER A 204 -70.27 -38.77 -32.01
N LEU A 205 -70.43 -37.44 -31.91
CA LEU A 205 -71.74 -36.77 -31.93
C LEU A 205 -72.49 -37.00 -33.25
N LYS A 206 -71.81 -36.85 -34.40
CA LYS A 206 -72.40 -37.13 -35.71
C LYS A 206 -72.76 -38.61 -35.89
N LEU A 207 -71.96 -39.52 -35.35
CA LEU A 207 -72.26 -40.95 -35.42
C LEU A 207 -73.52 -41.28 -34.61
N ASN A 208 -73.65 -40.69 -33.41
CA ASN A 208 -74.84 -40.85 -32.57
C ASN A 208 -76.08 -40.25 -33.24
N GLU A 209 -76.00 -39.06 -33.87
CA GLU A 209 -77.11 -38.48 -34.64
C GLU A 209 -77.53 -39.33 -35.85
N ILE A 210 -76.59 -40.03 -36.50
CA ILE A 210 -76.91 -40.96 -37.61
C ILE A 210 -77.58 -42.23 -37.08
N LEU A 211 -77.11 -42.76 -35.94
CA LEU A 211 -77.69 -43.94 -35.30
C LEU A 211 -79.09 -43.69 -34.70
N GLU A 212 -79.40 -42.47 -34.28
CA GLU A 212 -80.73 -42.07 -33.78
C GLU A 212 -81.76 -41.79 -34.88
N ASN A 213 -81.32 -41.64 -36.15
CA ASN A 213 -82.18 -41.39 -37.32
C ASN A 213 -82.34 -42.61 -38.25
N GLN A 214 -81.99 -43.81 -37.78
CA GLN A 214 -82.27 -45.12 -38.42
C GLN A 214 -83.23 -45.95 -37.56
#